data_AF-A0A2S9PMV9-F1
#
_entry.id   AF-A0A2S9PMV9-F1
#
_cell.length_a   1.000
_cell.length_b   1.000
_cell.length_c   1.000
_cell.angle_alpha   90.00
_cell.angle_beta   90.00
_cell.angle_gamma   90.00
#
_symmetry.space_group_name_H-M   'P 1'
#
loop_
_entity.id
_entity.type
_entity.pdbx_description
1 polymer ?
#
loop_
_entity_poly.entity_id
_entity_poly.type
_entity_poly.pdbx_seq_one_letter_code
_entity_poly.pdbx_strand_id
1 'polypeptide(L)'
;MTSIPPMPHATYEDGTRLSIQLFTIAETGLGPYVGLPITSLWFDDTPHLFTRETAAKVAADVARDDLCMSYAFAADGTLTLQWTDDYDALGRMVIVVPDAHGRYLLGGLWPWAVWGADGAPHTAGQAAYALGAAEYRLSTTTHFPDGLIELYDQGREEAHRVTLRRDEP
;
A
#
# COMPACT_ATOMS: atom_id res chain seq x y z
N MET A 1 -16.80 -20.47 10.31
CA MET A 1 -15.87 -19.50 9.70
C MET A 1 -15.45 -18.55 10.81
N THR A 2 -14.18 -18.60 11.21
CA THR A 2 -13.65 -17.80 12.31
C THR A 2 -13.27 -16.45 11.73
N SER A 3 -14.11 -15.43 11.95
CA SER A 3 -13.80 -14.05 11.55
C SER A 3 -12.60 -13.57 12.37
N ILE A 4 -11.58 -13.06 11.71
CA ILE A 4 -10.53 -12.29 12.39
C ILE A 4 -11.25 -11.07 13.01
N PRO A 5 -11.16 -10.85 14.34
CA PRO A 5 -11.79 -9.69 14.96
C PRO A 5 -11.14 -8.40 14.40
N PRO A 6 -11.89 -7.29 14.29
CA PRO A 6 -11.33 -6.03 13.85
C PRO A 6 -10.15 -5.67 14.75
N MET A 7 -8.97 -5.57 14.15
CA MET A 7 -7.74 -5.23 14.87
C MET A 7 -7.87 -3.80 15.40
N PRO A 8 -7.59 -3.54 16.69
CA PRO A 8 -7.57 -2.18 17.21
C PRO A 8 -6.58 -1.34 16.41
N HIS A 9 -6.93 -0.07 16.15
CA HIS A 9 -6.09 0.81 15.35
C HIS A 9 -4.71 0.98 15.98
N ALA A 10 -3.67 0.89 15.17
CA ALA A 10 -2.34 1.11 15.68
C ALA A 10 -2.07 2.57 16.05
N THR A 11 -1.49 2.70 17.23
CA THR A 11 -0.96 3.94 17.79
C THR A 11 0.52 3.74 18.09
N TYR A 12 1.27 4.83 18.07
CA TYR A 12 2.57 4.91 18.74
C TYR A 12 2.39 4.72 20.26
N GLU A 13 3.50 4.52 20.99
CA GLU A 13 3.50 4.35 22.45
C GLU A 13 2.91 5.56 23.20
N ASP A 14 3.00 6.75 22.60
CA ASP A 14 2.45 8.00 23.14
C ASP A 14 0.93 8.17 22.89
N GLY A 15 0.29 7.20 22.24
CA GLY A 15 -1.13 7.23 21.87
C GLY A 15 -1.42 7.98 20.57
N THR A 16 -0.40 8.57 19.92
CA THR A 16 -0.54 9.19 18.60
C THR A 16 -0.90 8.13 17.57
N ARG A 17 -1.95 8.37 16.78
CA ARG A 17 -2.40 7.44 15.74
C ARG A 17 -1.38 7.36 14.60
N LEU A 18 -1.02 6.14 14.17
CA LEU A 18 -0.16 5.96 13.00
C LEU A 18 -0.78 6.60 11.76
N SER A 19 -0.12 7.51 11.08
CA SER A 19 -0.67 8.07 9.83
C SER A 19 -0.46 7.11 8.66
N ILE A 20 -0.85 7.53 7.47
CA ILE A 20 -0.35 6.90 6.24
C ILE A 20 1.18 6.85 6.27
N GLN A 21 1.72 5.83 5.60
CA GLN A 21 3.14 5.70 5.32
C GLN A 21 3.32 5.36 3.84
N LEU A 22 4.47 5.74 3.29
CA LEU A 22 4.84 5.44 1.92
C LEU A 22 5.74 4.22 1.89
N PHE A 23 5.33 3.22 1.13
CA PHE A 23 5.98 1.93 1.04
C PHE A 23 6.58 1.72 -0.35
N THR A 24 7.61 0.89 -0.40
CA THR A 24 8.14 0.28 -1.62
C THR A 24 8.38 -1.21 -1.35
N ILE A 25 8.43 -2.01 -2.41
CA ILE A 25 8.94 -3.37 -2.29
C ILE A 25 10.46 -3.25 -2.20
N ALA A 26 11.06 -3.82 -1.16
CA ALA A 26 12.47 -3.59 -0.87
C ALA A 26 13.34 -3.94 -2.09
N GLU A 27 14.35 -3.10 -2.35
CA GLU A 27 15.34 -3.28 -3.42
C GLU A 27 14.79 -3.18 -4.86
N THR A 28 13.53 -2.80 -5.06
CA THR A 28 12.93 -2.68 -6.41
C THR A 28 12.86 -1.25 -6.95
N GLY A 29 12.89 -0.23 -6.07
CA GLY A 29 12.64 1.16 -6.45
C GLY A 29 11.20 1.45 -6.91
N LEU A 30 10.28 0.49 -6.74
CA LEU A 30 8.86 0.62 -7.05
C LEU A 30 8.12 1.56 -6.07
N GLY A 31 6.84 1.82 -6.32
CA GLY A 31 6.03 2.71 -5.49
C GLY A 31 6.22 4.20 -5.85
N PRO A 32 5.95 5.14 -4.94
CA PRO A 32 5.49 4.91 -3.57
C PRO A 32 4.06 4.34 -3.52
N TYR A 33 3.83 3.42 -2.59
CA TYR A 33 2.51 2.89 -2.26
C TYR A 33 2.01 3.53 -0.97
N VAL A 34 0.82 4.14 -1.00
CA VAL A 34 0.24 4.77 0.19
C VAL A 34 -0.50 3.71 0.99
N GLY A 35 0.05 3.35 2.13
CA GLY A 35 -0.53 2.34 3.02
C GLY A 35 -0.86 2.90 4.39
N LEU A 36 -1.79 2.24 5.08
CA LEU A 36 -2.09 2.48 6.48
C LEU A 36 -1.48 1.34 7.32
N PRO A 37 -0.48 1.61 8.16
CA PRO A 37 0.07 0.60 9.06
C PRO A 37 -0.97 0.14 10.09
N ILE A 38 -1.03 -1.18 10.33
CA ILE A 38 -1.94 -1.78 11.33
C ILE A 38 -1.24 -2.04 12.67
N THR A 39 0.05 -1.77 12.77
CA THR A 39 0.90 -1.94 13.96
C THR A 39 2.02 -0.91 13.93
N SER A 40 2.48 -0.48 15.11
CA SER A 40 3.65 0.40 15.27
C SER A 40 4.97 -0.37 15.25
N LEU A 41 4.90 -1.70 15.35
CA LEU A 41 6.05 -2.58 15.17
C LEU A 41 6.36 -2.71 13.68
N TRP A 42 7.57 -2.35 13.30
CA TRP A 42 8.05 -2.44 11.93
C TRP A 42 8.86 -3.72 11.73
N PHE A 43 8.38 -4.58 10.84
CA PHE A 43 9.14 -5.66 10.19
C PHE A 43 8.95 -5.53 8.68
N ASP A 44 9.92 -6.02 7.91
CA ASP A 44 9.85 -6.00 6.45
C ASP A 44 8.64 -6.77 5.91
N ASP A 45 8.18 -7.82 6.58
CA ASP A 45 7.00 -8.59 6.18
C ASP A 45 5.66 -8.07 6.77
N THR A 46 5.67 -6.94 7.49
CA THR A 46 4.49 -6.46 8.22
C THR A 46 3.33 -6.14 7.26
N PRO A 47 2.12 -6.63 7.54
CA PRO A 47 0.95 -6.30 6.73
C PRO A 47 0.48 -4.86 6.92
N HIS A 48 0.07 -4.24 5.82
CA HIS A 48 -0.47 -2.88 5.77
C HIS A 48 -1.78 -2.85 4.97
N LEU A 49 -2.65 -1.90 5.28
CA LEU A 49 -3.90 -1.70 4.56
C LEU A 49 -3.67 -0.76 3.38
N PHE A 50 -4.14 -1.16 2.20
CA PHE A 50 -4.06 -0.40 0.96
C PHE A 50 -5.44 -0.24 0.36
N THR A 51 -5.70 0.83 -0.40
CA THR A 51 -6.95 0.87 -1.18
C THR A 51 -6.91 -0.18 -2.30
N ARG A 52 -8.05 -0.43 -2.95
CA ARG A 52 -8.09 -1.27 -4.15
C ARG A 52 -7.10 -0.82 -5.23
N GLU A 53 -6.97 0.49 -5.43
CA GLU A 53 -6.12 1.05 -6.49
C GLU A 53 -4.64 0.78 -6.19
N THR A 54 -4.20 1.08 -4.96
CA THR A 54 -2.83 0.75 -4.54
C THR A 54 -2.59 -0.76 -4.52
N ALA A 55 -3.55 -1.56 -4.05
CA ALA A 55 -3.42 -3.03 -4.07
C ALA A 55 -3.29 -3.58 -5.49
N ALA A 56 -4.05 -3.05 -6.45
CA ALA A 56 -3.94 -3.42 -7.86
C ALA A 56 -2.59 -2.99 -8.46
N LYS A 57 -2.08 -1.81 -8.09
CA LYS A 57 -0.76 -1.33 -8.52
C LYS A 57 0.35 -2.23 -7.99
N VAL A 58 0.35 -2.53 -6.69
CA VAL A 58 1.29 -3.47 -6.06
C VAL A 58 1.24 -4.83 -6.76
N ALA A 59 0.04 -5.38 -6.98
CA ALA A 59 -0.14 -6.67 -7.64
C ALA A 59 0.36 -6.67 -9.10
N ALA A 60 0.16 -5.56 -9.82
CA ALA A 60 0.69 -5.40 -11.17
C ALA A 60 2.22 -5.28 -11.18
N ASP A 61 2.79 -4.53 -10.23
CA ASP A 61 4.23 -4.32 -10.14
C ASP A 61 4.94 -5.64 -9.77
N VAL A 62 4.41 -6.44 -8.84
CA VAL A 62 4.98 -7.78 -8.53
C VAL A 62 4.82 -8.80 -9.64
N ALA A 63 3.82 -8.65 -10.51
CA ALA A 63 3.65 -9.53 -11.66
C ALA A 63 4.53 -9.14 -12.85
N ARG A 64 5.04 -7.90 -12.87
CA ARG A 64 5.98 -7.41 -13.89
C ARG A 64 7.42 -7.68 -13.54
N ASP A 65 7.76 -7.68 -12.25
CA ASP A 65 9.10 -7.97 -11.77
C ASP A 65 9.33 -9.47 -11.60
N ASP A 66 10.61 -9.86 -11.49
CA ASP A 66 11.10 -11.24 -11.27
C ASP A 66 10.65 -11.85 -9.92
N LEU A 67 9.60 -11.30 -9.30
CA LEU A 67 8.98 -11.80 -8.07
C LEU A 67 8.07 -13.01 -8.33
N CYS A 68 7.93 -13.42 -9.60
CA CYS A 68 7.31 -14.69 -10.01
C CYS A 68 5.88 -14.85 -9.46
N MET A 69 5.06 -13.81 -9.62
CA MET A 69 3.66 -13.83 -9.17
C MET A 69 2.69 -13.47 -10.29
N SER A 70 1.49 -14.01 -10.20
CA SER A 70 0.32 -13.61 -10.97
C SER A 70 -0.77 -13.11 -10.03
N TYR A 71 -1.70 -12.31 -10.54
CA TYR A 71 -2.81 -11.79 -9.74
C TYR A 71 -4.12 -11.75 -10.53
N ALA A 72 -5.22 -11.84 -9.79
CA ALA A 72 -6.57 -11.69 -10.33
C ALA A 72 -7.50 -11.06 -9.31
N PHE A 73 -8.36 -10.14 -9.75
CA PHE A 73 -9.50 -9.70 -8.97
C PHE A 73 -10.74 -10.48 -9.39
N ALA A 74 -11.40 -11.11 -8.42
CA ALA A 74 -12.72 -11.68 -8.59
C ALA A 74 -13.80 -10.59 -8.67
N ALA A 75 -15.00 -10.96 -9.13
CA ALA A 75 -16.13 -10.05 -9.30
C ALA A 75 -16.66 -9.48 -7.98
N ASP A 76 -16.50 -10.21 -6.88
CA ASP A 76 -16.80 -9.76 -5.51
C ASP A 76 -15.73 -8.83 -4.93
N GLY A 77 -14.66 -8.59 -5.70
CA GLY A 77 -13.56 -7.72 -5.34
C GLY A 77 -12.43 -8.41 -4.58
N THR A 78 -12.49 -9.71 -4.31
CA THR A 78 -11.38 -10.44 -3.71
C THR A 78 -10.15 -10.43 -4.64
N LEU A 79 -8.97 -10.17 -4.07
CA LEU A 79 -7.69 -10.24 -4.77
C LEU A 79 -7.07 -11.62 -4.51
N THR A 80 -6.71 -12.33 -5.59
CA THR A 80 -5.90 -13.54 -5.53
C THR A 80 -4.50 -13.21 -6.03
N LEU A 81 -3.50 -13.62 -5.26
CA LEU A 81 -2.08 -13.55 -5.59
C LEU A 81 -1.55 -14.99 -5.60
N GLN A 82 -0.86 -15.38 -6.67
CA GLN A 82 -0.39 -16.75 -6.83
C GLN A 82 1.03 -16.75 -7.36
N TRP A 83 1.93 -17.49 -6.72
CA TRP A 83 3.29 -17.72 -7.24
C TRP A 83 3.20 -18.53 -8.53
N THR A 84 4.04 -18.19 -9.51
CA THR A 84 4.16 -18.95 -10.74
C THR A 84 4.80 -20.30 -10.46
N ASP A 85 4.49 -21.30 -11.31
CA ASP A 85 5.00 -22.67 -11.17
C ASP A 85 6.53 -22.73 -11.16
N ASP A 86 7.19 -21.77 -11.81
CA ASP A 86 8.65 -21.65 -11.87
C ASP A 86 9.29 -21.33 -10.49
N TYR A 87 8.54 -20.67 -9.60
CA TYR A 87 9.01 -20.27 -8.27
C TYR A 87 8.52 -21.22 -7.18
N ASP A 88 7.27 -21.66 -7.28
CA ASP A 88 6.68 -22.60 -6.33
C ASP A 88 5.80 -23.62 -7.03
N ALA A 89 6.34 -24.82 -7.24
CA ALA A 89 5.60 -25.95 -7.80
C ALA A 89 4.40 -26.39 -6.95
N LEU A 90 4.27 -25.90 -5.70
CA LEU A 90 3.09 -26.12 -4.86
C LEU A 90 1.93 -25.18 -5.21
N GLY A 91 2.15 -24.17 -6.06
CA GLY A 91 1.13 -23.24 -6.53
C GLY A 91 0.45 -22.50 -5.39
N ARG A 92 1.19 -22.12 -4.34
CA ARG A 92 0.61 -21.42 -3.19
C ARG A 92 -0.12 -20.17 -3.68
N MET A 93 -1.25 -19.91 -3.06
CA MET A 93 -2.08 -18.75 -3.36
C MET A 93 -2.43 -18.03 -2.06
N VAL A 94 -2.52 -16.71 -2.15
CA VAL A 94 -3.01 -15.84 -1.09
C VAL A 94 -4.27 -15.16 -1.59
N ILE A 95 -5.34 -15.30 -0.80
CA ILE A 95 -6.64 -14.70 -1.05
C ILE A 95 -6.81 -13.54 -0.08
N VAL A 96 -6.94 -12.34 -0.61
CA VAL A 96 -7.10 -11.10 0.15
C VAL A 96 -8.51 -10.57 -0.09
N VAL A 97 -9.34 -10.71 0.94
CA VAL A 97 -10.68 -10.12 0.98
C VAL A 97 -10.56 -8.68 1.48
N PRO A 98 -11.16 -7.69 0.81
CA PRO A 98 -11.15 -6.33 1.32
C PRO A 98 -11.93 -6.22 2.63
N ASP A 99 -11.56 -5.27 3.48
CA ASP A 99 -12.33 -4.93 4.68
C ASP A 99 -13.65 -4.21 4.33
N ALA A 100 -14.44 -3.86 5.35
CA ALA A 100 -15.73 -3.17 5.19
C ALA A 100 -15.62 -1.81 4.47
N HIS A 101 -14.41 -1.25 4.38
CA HIS A 101 -14.10 0.03 3.75
C HIS A 101 -13.40 -0.13 2.39
N GLY A 102 -13.28 -1.37 1.89
CA GLY A 102 -12.68 -1.66 0.59
C GLY A 102 -11.15 -1.69 0.61
N ARG A 103 -10.50 -1.83 1.77
CA ARG A 103 -9.04 -1.86 1.92
C ARG A 103 -8.51 -3.29 1.97
N TYR A 104 -7.37 -3.51 1.35
CA TYR A 104 -6.72 -4.81 1.20
C TYR A 104 -5.53 -4.89 2.15
N LEU A 105 -5.47 -5.96 2.93
CA LEU A 105 -4.37 -6.22 3.85
C LEU A 105 -3.27 -6.99 3.11
N LEU A 106 -2.15 -6.33 2.81
CA LEU A 106 -1.02 -6.92 2.08
C LEU A 106 0.26 -6.92 2.94
N GLY A 107 0.90 -8.08 3.03
CA GLY A 107 2.17 -8.32 3.74
C GLY A 107 2.50 -9.81 3.75
N GLY A 108 3.71 -10.17 4.22
CA GLY A 108 4.17 -11.57 4.29
C GLY A 108 4.53 -12.23 2.95
N LEU A 109 4.47 -11.49 1.84
CA LEU A 109 4.72 -12.01 0.48
C LEU A 109 6.07 -11.56 -0.08
N TRP A 110 6.47 -10.33 0.26
CA TRP A 110 7.73 -9.71 -0.09
C TRP A 110 8.11 -8.76 1.05
N PRO A 111 9.41 -8.43 1.20
CA PRO A 111 9.84 -7.41 2.12
C PRO A 111 9.38 -6.03 1.66
N TRP A 112 8.77 -5.27 2.57
CA TRP A 112 8.52 -3.85 2.45
C TRP A 112 9.75 -3.05 2.91
N ALA A 113 9.97 -1.92 2.26
CA ALA A 113 10.82 -0.85 2.76
C ALA A 113 10.03 0.46 2.84
N VAL A 114 10.51 1.37 3.68
CA VAL A 114 10.01 2.74 3.70
C VAL A 114 10.51 3.43 2.43
N TRP A 115 9.59 3.95 1.63
CA TRP A 115 9.94 4.61 0.38
C TRP A 115 10.86 5.82 0.65
N GLY A 116 11.96 5.92 -0.09
CA GLY A 116 12.98 6.96 0.07
C GLY A 116 14.03 6.70 1.16
N ALA A 117 13.92 5.61 1.93
CA ALA A 117 14.92 5.27 2.96
C ALA A 117 16.13 4.49 2.42
N ASP A 118 15.98 3.80 1.29
CA ASP A 118 17.00 2.97 0.65
C ASP A 118 17.93 3.76 -0.29
N GLY A 119 17.65 5.05 -0.50
CA GLY A 119 18.43 5.91 -1.40
C GLY A 119 18.24 5.59 -2.88
N ALA A 120 17.25 4.77 -3.25
CA ALA A 120 16.94 4.49 -4.64
C ALA A 120 16.50 5.79 -5.35
N PRO A 121 16.93 6.03 -6.60
CA PRO A 121 16.49 7.19 -7.36
C PRO A 121 14.98 7.13 -7.61
N HIS A 122 14.32 8.27 -7.53
CA HIS A 122 12.89 8.40 -7.79
C HIS A 122 12.65 9.44 -8.87
N THR A 123 11.62 9.22 -9.69
CA THR A 123 11.17 10.16 -10.70
C THR A 123 10.53 11.40 -10.05
N ALA A 124 10.50 12.52 -10.77
CA ALA A 124 9.79 13.72 -10.32
C ALA A 124 8.30 13.45 -10.04
N GLY A 125 7.69 12.53 -10.81
CA GLY A 125 6.30 12.12 -10.60
C GLY A 125 6.08 11.37 -9.30
N GLN A 126 6.96 10.42 -8.96
CA GLN A 126 6.92 9.71 -7.68
C GLN A 126 7.10 10.68 -6.50
N ALA A 127 7.99 11.67 -6.62
CA ALA A 127 8.19 12.70 -5.61
C ALA A 127 6.96 13.61 -5.44
N ALA A 128 6.32 14.03 -6.54
CA ALA A 128 5.10 14.83 -6.49
C ALA A 128 3.95 14.07 -5.80
N TYR A 129 3.75 12.80 -6.18
CA TYR A 129 2.76 11.92 -5.56
C TYR A 129 3.04 11.69 -4.06
N ALA A 130 4.30 11.43 -3.69
CA ALA A 130 4.70 11.28 -2.29
C ALA A 130 4.42 12.54 -1.46
N LEU A 131 4.71 13.73 -2.03
CA LEU A 131 4.42 14.99 -1.35
C LEU A 131 2.92 15.20 -1.18
N GLY A 132 2.12 14.91 -2.21
CA GLY A 132 0.67 14.95 -2.12
C GLY A 132 0.13 14.06 -1.00
N ALA A 133 0.58 12.81 -0.96
CA ALA A 133 0.20 11.88 0.10
C ALA A 133 0.62 12.37 1.50
N ALA A 134 1.78 13.02 1.64
CA ALA A 134 2.22 13.59 2.92
C ALA A 134 1.38 14.81 3.34
N GLU A 135 0.93 15.62 2.39
CA GLU A 135 0.21 16.87 2.60
C GLU A 135 -1.32 16.71 2.62
N TYR A 136 -1.86 15.50 2.48
CA TYR A 136 -3.30 15.24 2.27
C TYR A 136 -4.25 15.85 3.31
N ARG A 137 -3.78 16.15 4.53
CA ARG A 137 -4.55 16.82 5.60
C ARG A 137 -4.42 18.34 5.61
N LEU A 138 -3.47 18.91 4.87
CA LEU A 138 -3.26 20.35 4.81
C LEU A 138 -4.33 21.00 3.92
N SER A 139 -4.82 22.17 4.32
CA SER A 139 -5.77 22.95 3.51
C SER A 139 -5.11 23.70 2.36
N THR A 140 -3.80 23.95 2.45
CA THR A 140 -3.01 24.61 1.41
C THR A 140 -2.31 23.56 0.55
N THR A 141 -2.45 23.69 -0.76
CA THR A 141 -1.80 22.80 -1.74
C THR A 141 -0.47 23.38 -2.22
N THR A 142 0.53 22.53 -2.39
CA THR A 142 1.79 22.92 -3.03
C THR A 142 1.57 23.14 -4.53
N HIS A 143 2.08 24.25 -5.07
CA HIS A 143 2.01 24.50 -6.50
C HIS A 143 3.11 23.72 -7.24
N PHE A 144 2.68 22.92 -8.22
CA PHE A 144 3.56 22.20 -9.14
C PHE A 144 3.45 22.76 -10.55
N PRO A 145 4.51 22.65 -11.38
CA PRO A 145 4.40 22.87 -12.82
C PRO A 145 3.44 21.86 -13.46
N ASP A 146 2.91 22.24 -14.63
CA ASP A 146 1.98 21.42 -15.42
C ASP A 146 2.52 19.98 -15.60
N GLY A 147 1.66 18.99 -15.35
CA GLY A 147 1.98 17.56 -15.44
C GLY A 147 2.39 16.88 -14.14
N LEU A 148 2.85 17.63 -13.12
CA LEU A 148 3.14 17.06 -11.79
C LEU A 148 1.99 17.27 -10.78
N ILE A 149 1.15 18.28 -11.00
CA ILE A 149 0.01 18.57 -10.12
C ILE A 149 -0.99 17.41 -10.07
N GLU A 150 -1.24 16.75 -11.20
CA GLU A 150 -2.14 15.58 -11.24
C GLU A 150 -1.63 14.43 -10.38
N LEU A 151 -0.32 14.16 -10.40
CA LEU A 151 0.30 13.13 -9.57
C LEU A 151 0.28 13.52 -8.09
N TYR A 152 0.50 14.80 -7.78
CA TYR A 152 0.35 15.32 -6.42
C TYR A 152 -1.08 15.16 -5.89
N ASP A 153 -2.09 15.54 -6.69
CA ASP A 153 -3.50 15.42 -6.30
C ASP A 153 -3.91 13.95 -6.13
N GLN A 154 -3.45 13.06 -7.02
CA GLN A 154 -3.63 11.61 -6.86
C GLN A 154 -3.06 11.10 -5.53
N GLY A 155 -1.86 11.54 -5.15
CA GLY A 155 -1.25 11.18 -3.86
C GLY A 155 -2.11 11.63 -2.67
N ARG A 156 -2.64 12.86 -2.71
CA ARG A 156 -3.55 13.38 -1.68
C ARG A 156 -4.83 12.56 -1.58
N GLU A 157 -5.46 12.30 -2.72
CA GLU A 157 -6.71 11.55 -2.80
C GLU A 157 -6.52 10.12 -2.27
N GLU A 158 -5.43 9.46 -2.61
CA GLU A 158 -5.15 8.10 -2.16
C GLU A 158 -4.91 8.04 -0.65
N ALA A 159 -4.13 8.98 -0.10
CA ALA A 159 -3.93 9.10 1.34
C ALA A 159 -5.23 9.41 2.09
N HIS A 160 -6.10 10.25 1.50
CA HIS A 160 -7.42 10.49 2.05
C HIS A 160 -8.26 9.20 2.03
N ARG A 161 -8.31 8.50 0.89
CA ARG A 161 -9.12 7.30 0.69
C ARG A 161 -8.74 6.16 1.62
N VAL A 162 -7.45 5.87 1.81
CA VAL A 162 -7.01 4.79 2.71
C VAL A 162 -7.30 5.11 4.19
N THR A 163 -7.45 6.39 4.53
CA THR A 163 -7.76 6.85 5.89
C THR A 163 -9.23 7.17 6.13
N LEU A 164 -10.09 7.09 5.11
CA LEU A 164 -11.53 7.20 5.26
C LEU A 164 -12.02 6.14 6.26
N ARG A 165 -12.89 6.58 7.18
CA ARG A 165 -13.53 5.72 8.19
C ARG A 165 -12.54 4.85 8.93
N ARG A 166 -11.32 5.38 9.14
CA ARG A 166 -10.28 4.70 9.88
C ARG A 166 -10.78 4.19 11.23
N ASP A 167 -11.67 4.92 11.89
CA ASP A 167 -12.17 4.64 13.24
C ASP A 167 -13.40 3.71 13.28
N GLU A 168 -13.86 3.24 12.13
CA GLU A 168 -14.99 2.32 12.03
C GLU A 168 -14.47 0.88 11.82
N PRO A 169 -15.05 -0.12 12.51
CA PRO A 169 -14.70 -1.51 12.31
C PRO A 169 -15.02 -2.03 10.89
#